data_AF-A0A0F9Q7Q1-F1
#
_entry.id   AF-A0A0F9Q7Q1-F1
#
_cell.length_a   1.000
_cell.length_b   1.000
_cell.length_c   1.000
_cell.angle_alpha   90.00
_cell.angle_beta   90.00
_cell.angle_gamma   90.00
#
_symmetry.space_group_name_H-M   'P 1'
#
loop_
_entity.id
_entity.type
_entity.pdbx_description
1 polymer ?
#
loop_
_entity_poly.entity_id
_entity_poly.type
_entity_poly.pdbx_seq_one_letter_code
_entity_poly.pdbx_strand_id
1 'polypeptide(L)'
;MNDYFKPAYIRWFYSPKTFWRNIEATFDWVKHCWQRAFRGYADCDRREIASYLVEIMPPMLRQFKENLHGYPGWGQASTPEKWDSLIDQMIEGFEAGKRVVDDEYYMATNPDILERPATAEEIKGWIEASKKDEDLFNKSIKVFNKWFFHLWD
;
A
#
# COMPACT_ATOMS: atom_id res chain seq x y z
N MET A 1 -7.93 9.54 -1.53
CA MET A 1 -7.32 9.31 -0.21
C MET A 1 -7.57 7.85 0.14
N ASN A 2 -6.51 7.06 0.30
CA ASN A 2 -6.58 5.60 0.43
C ASN A 2 -7.25 5.17 1.74
N ASP A 3 -7.88 3.99 1.74
CA ASP A 3 -8.75 3.53 2.83
C ASP A 3 -7.99 3.37 4.16
N TYR A 4 -6.70 3.07 4.15
CA TYR A 4 -5.82 3.05 5.32
C TYR A 4 -5.77 4.38 6.09
N PHE A 5 -5.86 5.51 5.38
CA PHE A 5 -5.81 6.85 5.99
C PHE A 5 -7.19 7.41 6.34
N LYS A 6 -8.26 6.71 5.96
CA LYS A 6 -9.61 7.08 6.37
C LYS A 6 -9.88 6.51 7.77
N PRO A 7 -10.70 7.19 8.59
CA PRO A 7 -11.30 6.52 9.74
C PRO A 7 -12.13 5.34 9.21
N ALA A 8 -11.92 4.16 9.78
CA ALA A 8 -12.61 2.92 9.40
C ALA A 8 -14.16 3.01 9.48
N TYR A 9 -14.71 4.10 10.04
CA TYR A 9 -16.13 4.21 10.41
C TYR A 9 -16.82 5.51 9.97
N ILE A 10 -16.42 6.16 8.87
CA ILE A 10 -17.31 7.16 8.21
C ILE A 10 -18.35 6.47 7.29
N ARG A 11 -18.80 5.28 7.65
CA ARG A 11 -19.95 4.63 7.03
C ARG A 11 -20.98 4.43 8.14
N TRP A 12 -22.06 5.19 8.07
CA TRP A 12 -23.30 5.13 8.87
C TRP A 12 -23.35 5.95 10.16
N PHE A 13 -24.00 7.12 10.06
CA PHE A 13 -24.37 8.02 11.16
C PHE A 13 -25.62 7.59 11.98
N TYR A 14 -26.14 6.36 11.84
CA TYR A 14 -27.51 6.06 12.31
C TYR A 14 -27.66 4.86 13.24
N SER A 15 -26.69 4.61 14.14
CA SER A 15 -26.93 3.72 15.29
C SER A 15 -26.43 4.38 16.59
N PRO A 16 -27.31 4.61 17.59
CA PRO A 16 -26.91 5.14 18.90
C PRO A 16 -25.82 4.30 19.59
N LYS A 17 -25.75 2.99 19.27
CA LYS A 17 -24.78 2.06 19.85
C LYS A 17 -23.34 2.28 19.34
N THR A 18 -23.16 2.96 18.21
CA THR A 18 -21.83 3.21 17.63
C THR A 18 -21.41 4.68 17.74
N PHE A 19 -22.25 5.55 18.30
CA PHE A 19 -22.01 6.99 18.39
C PHE A 19 -20.70 7.34 19.11
N TRP A 20 -20.51 6.85 20.34
CA TRP A 20 -19.28 7.12 21.11
C TRP A 20 -18.04 6.56 20.44
N ARG A 21 -18.13 5.35 19.87
CA ARG A 21 -17.05 4.73 19.09
C ARG A 21 -16.67 5.57 17.87
N ASN A 22 -17.65 6.19 17.21
CA ASN A 22 -17.39 7.07 16.07
C ASN A 22 -16.71 8.38 16.49
N ILE A 23 -17.07 8.92 17.66
CA ILE A 23 -16.40 10.10 18.23
C ILE A 23 -14.94 9.78 18.56
N GLU A 24 -14.69 8.68 19.28
CA GLU A 24 -13.34 8.22 19.61
C GLU A 24 -12.49 8.01 18.35
N ALA A 25 -13.04 7.31 17.34
CA ALA A 25 -12.37 7.08 16.06
C ALA A 25 -12.02 8.39 15.33
N THR A 26 -12.85 9.43 15.46
CA THR A 26 -12.59 10.75 14.86
C THR A 26 -11.41 11.44 15.57
N PHE A 27 -11.36 11.40 16.89
CA PHE A 27 -10.23 11.94 17.66
C PHE A 27 -8.93 11.19 17.37
N ASP A 28 -8.98 9.86 17.31
CA ASP A 28 -7.83 9.04 16.94
C ASP A 28 -7.33 9.37 15.53
N TRP A 29 -8.24 9.57 14.58
CA TRP A 29 -7.87 10.00 13.23
C TRP A 29 -7.16 11.36 13.22
N VAL A 30 -7.72 12.38 13.90
CA VAL A 30 -7.08 13.71 14.01
C VAL A 30 -5.71 13.59 14.67
N LYS A 31 -5.60 12.81 15.75
CA LYS A 31 -4.32 12.53 16.43
C LYS A 31 -3.31 11.88 15.47
N HIS A 32 -3.71 10.89 14.69
CA HIS A 32 -2.82 10.21 13.74
C HIS A 32 -2.39 11.13 12.59
N CYS A 33 -3.29 11.99 12.09
CA CYS A 33 -2.95 13.03 11.12
C CYS A 33 -1.90 14.00 11.68
N TRP A 34 -2.08 14.45 12.93
CA TRP A 34 -1.10 15.27 13.63
C TRP A 34 0.25 14.56 13.75
N GLN A 35 0.26 13.30 14.21
CA GLN A 35 1.51 12.54 14.34
C GLN A 35 2.25 12.38 13.01
N ARG A 36 1.55 12.10 11.91
CA ARG A 36 2.15 12.02 10.57
C ARG A 36 2.71 13.35 10.11
N ALA A 37 2.01 14.46 10.37
CA ALA A 37 2.48 15.80 9.99
C ALA A 37 3.78 16.20 10.71
N PHE A 38 3.94 15.86 12.00
CA PHE A 38 5.08 16.30 12.81
C PHE A 38 6.25 15.31 12.90
N ARG A 39 5.99 14.00 12.77
CA ARG A 39 7.00 12.94 12.91
C ARG A 39 7.22 12.13 11.62
N GLY A 40 6.33 12.26 10.64
CA GLY A 40 6.33 11.45 9.41
C GLY A 40 5.58 10.13 9.54
N TYR A 41 5.16 9.69 10.73
CA TYR A 41 4.36 8.48 10.94
C TYR A 41 3.54 8.54 12.25
N ALA A 42 2.39 7.87 12.29
CA ALA A 42 1.52 7.72 13.46
C ALA A 42 1.83 6.46 14.29
N ASP A 43 1.34 6.42 15.52
CA ASP A 43 1.57 5.27 16.42
C ASP A 43 0.90 3.97 15.92
N CYS A 44 -0.18 4.08 15.13
CA CYS A 44 -0.77 2.95 14.42
C CYS A 44 0.14 2.42 13.31
N ASP A 45 0.81 3.32 12.58
CA ASP A 45 1.72 2.97 11.48
C ASP A 45 2.93 2.17 12.02
N ARG A 46 3.37 2.45 13.25
CA ARG A 46 4.42 1.68 13.93
C ARG A 46 4.04 0.21 14.14
N ARG A 47 2.76 -0.10 14.33
CA ARG A 47 2.31 -1.49 14.52
C ARG A 47 2.22 -2.26 13.21
N GLU A 48 2.03 -1.54 12.09
CA GLU A 48 1.82 -2.10 10.75
C GLU A 48 2.71 -1.39 9.72
N ILE A 49 4.03 -1.45 9.93
CA ILE A 49 5.00 -0.69 9.13
C ILE A 49 4.96 -1.11 7.66
N ALA A 50 4.82 -2.41 7.39
CA ALA A 50 4.73 -2.92 6.03
C ALA A 50 3.54 -2.31 5.29
N SER A 51 2.35 -2.35 5.88
CA SER A 51 1.11 -1.78 5.34
C SER A 51 1.25 -0.28 5.10
N TYR A 52 1.83 0.44 6.05
CA TYR A 52 2.05 1.87 5.90
C TYR A 52 2.95 2.20 4.71
N LEU A 53 4.08 1.50 4.56
CA LEU A 53 5.02 1.75 3.46
C LEU A 53 4.42 1.42 2.10
N VAL A 54 3.80 0.25 1.94
CA VAL A 54 3.19 -0.15 0.65
C VAL A 54 2.00 0.73 0.28
N GLU A 55 1.37 1.41 1.25
CA GLU A 55 0.29 2.35 1.02
C GLU A 55 0.77 3.73 0.54
N ILE A 56 1.87 4.26 1.11
CA ILE A 56 2.37 5.60 0.75
C ILE A 56 3.24 5.60 -0.51
N MET A 57 3.94 4.51 -0.79
CA MET A 57 4.96 4.50 -1.84
C MET A 57 4.38 4.62 -3.26
N PRO A 58 3.33 3.87 -3.68
CA PRO A 58 2.76 4.00 -5.02
C PRO A 58 2.27 5.41 -5.38
N PRO A 59 1.45 6.10 -4.56
CA PRO A 59 1.03 7.47 -4.90
C PRO A 59 2.20 8.47 -4.87
N MET A 60 3.18 8.30 -3.98
CA MET A 60 4.38 9.15 -3.95
C MET A 60 5.22 8.99 -5.22
N LEU A 61 5.45 7.76 -5.67
CA LEU A 61 6.18 7.46 -6.91
C LEU A 61 5.42 7.93 -8.17
N ARG A 62 4.08 7.84 -8.17
CA ARG A 62 3.26 8.42 -9.24
C ARG A 62 3.41 9.93 -9.33
N GLN A 63 3.31 10.63 -8.19
CA GLN A 63 3.51 12.08 -8.14
C GLN A 63 4.94 12.46 -8.53
N PHE A 64 5.93 11.68 -8.09
CA PHE A 64 7.32 11.87 -8.49
C PHE A 64 7.49 11.77 -10.02
N LYS A 65 6.89 10.75 -10.64
CA LYS A 65 6.90 10.57 -12.10
C LYS A 65 6.18 11.70 -12.84
N GLU A 66 5.03 12.15 -12.35
CA GLU A 66 4.23 13.22 -12.99
C GLU A 66 4.93 14.58 -12.97
N ASN A 67 5.74 14.86 -11.93
CA ASN A 67 6.42 16.14 -11.75
C ASN A 67 7.92 16.07 -12.06
N LEU A 68 8.36 15.05 -12.79
CA LEU A 68 9.77 14.74 -12.99
C LEU A 68 10.46 15.74 -13.94
N HIS A 69 11.52 16.40 -13.48
CA HIS A 69 12.36 17.33 -14.27
C HIS A 69 13.68 16.71 -14.74
N GLY A 70 14.08 15.56 -14.18
CA GLY A 70 15.37 14.92 -14.45
C GLY A 70 15.34 13.40 -14.48
N TYR A 71 16.36 12.79 -15.06
CA TYR A 71 16.57 11.34 -15.01
C TYR A 71 18.07 11.03 -14.97
N PRO A 72 18.49 9.84 -14.50
CA PRO A 72 19.91 9.53 -14.27
C PRO A 72 20.83 9.68 -15.50
N GLY A 73 20.33 9.42 -16.71
CA GLY A 73 21.10 9.63 -17.94
C GLY A 73 22.05 8.49 -18.34
N TRP A 74 22.04 7.36 -17.63
CA TRP A 74 22.97 6.25 -17.89
C TRP A 74 22.37 4.86 -17.63
N GLY A 75 23.02 3.83 -18.18
CA GLY A 75 22.69 2.43 -17.93
C GLY A 75 21.24 2.08 -18.30
N GLN A 76 20.51 1.49 -17.34
CA GLN A 76 19.10 1.13 -17.53
C GLN A 76 18.16 2.35 -17.48
N ALA A 77 18.62 3.50 -17.01
CA ALA A 77 17.88 4.76 -16.97
C ALA A 77 18.50 5.79 -17.93
N SER A 78 18.89 5.34 -19.13
CA SER A 78 19.62 6.16 -20.11
C SER A 78 18.74 7.15 -20.89
N THR A 79 17.41 7.01 -20.81
CA THR A 79 16.44 7.91 -21.44
C THR A 79 15.28 8.16 -20.46
N PRO A 80 14.51 9.24 -20.63
CA PRO A 80 13.34 9.51 -19.80
C PRO A 80 12.36 8.32 -19.77
N GLU A 81 12.07 7.72 -20.92
CA GLU A 81 11.10 6.62 -21.03
C GLU A 81 11.56 5.37 -20.30
N LYS A 82 12.87 5.10 -20.31
CA LYS A 82 13.44 3.98 -19.56
C LYS A 82 13.39 4.22 -18.06
N TRP A 83 13.60 5.47 -17.63
CA TRP A 83 13.48 5.83 -16.23
C TRP A 83 12.03 5.74 -15.75
N ASP A 84 11.08 6.25 -16.53
CA ASP A 84 9.65 6.09 -16.30
C ASP A 84 9.25 4.61 -16.17
N SER A 85 9.75 3.75 -17.05
CA SER A 85 9.49 2.31 -16.98
C SER A 85 10.06 1.67 -15.71
N LEU A 86 11.20 2.15 -15.21
CA LEU A 86 11.76 1.68 -13.94
C LEU A 86 10.91 2.14 -12.75
N ILE A 87 10.41 3.38 -12.78
CA ILE A 87 9.50 3.89 -11.74
C ILE A 87 8.18 3.10 -11.77
N ASP A 88 7.61 2.82 -12.96
CA ASP A 88 6.40 2.00 -13.10
C ASP A 88 6.60 0.60 -12.50
N GLN A 89 7.76 -0.01 -12.72
CA GLN A 89 8.10 -1.29 -12.12
C GLN A 89 8.15 -1.22 -10.58
N MET A 90 8.67 -0.12 -10.01
CA MET A 90 8.67 0.10 -8.56
C MET A 90 7.24 0.27 -8.03
N ILE A 91 6.41 1.06 -8.71
CA ILE A 91 4.98 1.27 -8.40
C ILE A 91 4.25 -0.07 -8.37
N GLU A 92 4.36 -0.86 -9.44
CA GLU A 92 3.72 -2.18 -9.55
C GLU A 92 4.19 -3.12 -8.43
N GLY A 93 5.48 -3.06 -8.09
CA GLY A 93 6.06 -3.76 -6.96
C GLY A 93 5.34 -3.45 -5.65
N PHE A 94 5.29 -2.17 -5.26
CA PHE A 94 4.62 -1.76 -4.03
C PHE A 94 3.11 -2.04 -4.04
N GLU A 95 2.44 -1.95 -5.18
CA GLU A 95 1.03 -2.35 -5.31
C GLU A 95 0.83 -3.86 -5.11
N ALA A 96 1.76 -4.69 -5.59
CA ALA A 96 1.75 -6.12 -5.29
C ALA A 96 1.99 -6.39 -3.80
N GLY A 97 2.94 -5.69 -3.18
CA GLY A 97 3.17 -5.75 -1.74
C GLY A 97 1.92 -5.34 -0.95
N LYS A 98 1.18 -4.34 -1.42
CA LYS A 98 -0.08 -3.92 -0.82
C LYS A 98 -1.14 -5.02 -0.87
N ARG A 99 -1.34 -5.69 -2.02
CA ARG A 99 -2.30 -6.80 -2.14
C ARG A 99 -1.99 -7.98 -1.20
N VAL A 100 -0.69 -8.26 -1.01
CA VAL A 100 -0.23 -9.29 -0.06
C VAL A 100 -0.52 -8.87 1.38
N VAL A 101 -0.24 -7.61 1.75
CA VAL A 101 -0.40 -7.11 3.12
C VAL A 101 -1.84 -6.84 3.52
N ASP A 102 -2.68 -6.33 2.60
CA ASP A 102 -4.11 -6.11 2.82
C ASP A 102 -4.91 -7.42 2.88
N ASP A 103 -4.21 -8.56 2.85
CA ASP A 103 -4.78 -9.87 3.10
C ASP A 103 -5.86 -10.22 2.05
N GLU A 104 -5.79 -9.64 0.84
CA GLU A 104 -6.78 -9.85 -0.24
C GLU A 104 -6.95 -11.36 -0.55
N TYR A 105 -5.90 -12.14 -0.33
CA TYR A 105 -5.87 -13.58 -0.51
C TYR A 105 -6.39 -14.38 0.69
N TYR A 106 -6.28 -13.84 1.90
CA TYR A 106 -6.61 -14.54 3.15
C TYR A 106 -8.03 -14.21 3.63
N MET A 107 -8.53 -13.00 3.37
CA MET A 107 -9.96 -12.66 3.44
C MET A 107 -10.79 -13.59 2.54
N ALA A 108 -10.21 -14.03 1.42
CA ALA A 108 -10.80 -15.05 0.55
C ALA A 108 -10.79 -16.46 1.18
N THR A 109 -9.95 -16.73 2.18
CA THR A 109 -9.91 -18.01 2.90
C THR A 109 -10.61 -18.00 4.26
N ASN A 110 -11.08 -16.84 4.73
CA ASN A 110 -11.68 -16.73 6.06
C ASN A 110 -13.10 -17.33 6.05
N PRO A 111 -13.34 -18.46 6.74
CA PRO A 111 -14.65 -19.12 6.76
C PRO A 111 -15.75 -18.27 7.41
N ASP A 112 -15.40 -17.25 8.19
CA ASP A 112 -16.36 -16.32 8.81
C ASP A 112 -16.83 -15.23 7.84
N ILE A 113 -16.12 -15.02 6.72
CA ILE A 113 -16.44 -14.02 5.69
C ILE A 113 -17.13 -14.68 4.49
N LEU A 114 -16.76 -15.93 4.20
CA LEU A 114 -17.31 -16.63 3.06
C LEU A 114 -18.75 -17.11 3.33
N GLU A 115 -19.66 -16.87 2.39
CA GLU A 115 -21.02 -17.42 2.42
C GLU A 115 -21.05 -18.96 2.32
N ARG A 116 -19.94 -19.56 1.86
CA ARG A 116 -19.73 -21.00 1.76
C ARG A 116 -18.26 -21.37 2.02
N PRO A 117 -17.94 -22.60 2.44
CA PRO A 117 -16.55 -23.03 2.47
C PRO A 117 -15.91 -22.91 1.08
N ALA A 118 -14.67 -22.43 1.03
CA ALA A 118 -13.86 -22.38 -0.19
C ALA A 118 -13.48 -23.79 -0.64
N THR A 119 -13.39 -24.02 -1.95
CA THR A 119 -12.87 -25.29 -2.49
C THR A 119 -11.35 -25.35 -2.41
N ALA A 120 -10.78 -26.55 -2.49
CA ALA A 120 -9.34 -26.72 -2.48
C ALA A 120 -8.65 -26.01 -3.66
N GLU A 121 -9.31 -25.94 -4.82
CA GLU A 121 -8.83 -25.25 -6.01
C GLU A 121 -8.80 -23.73 -5.82
N GLU A 122 -9.82 -23.16 -5.18
CA GLU A 122 -9.87 -21.72 -4.86
C GLU A 122 -8.74 -21.33 -3.90
N ILE A 123 -8.58 -22.10 -2.82
CA ILE A 123 -7.50 -21.91 -1.84
C ILE A 123 -6.14 -21.98 -2.54
N LYS A 124 -5.94 -22.99 -3.40
CA LYS A 124 -4.70 -23.14 -4.15
C LYS A 124 -4.46 -21.94 -5.09
N GLY A 125 -5.49 -21.47 -5.78
CA GLY A 125 -5.40 -20.31 -6.66
C GLY A 125 -5.00 -19.04 -5.92
N TRP A 126 -5.53 -18.81 -4.72
CA TRP A 126 -5.16 -17.66 -3.89
C TRP A 126 -3.74 -17.75 -3.36
N ILE A 127 -3.28 -18.93 -2.92
CA ILE A 127 -1.89 -19.14 -2.51
C ILE A 127 -0.93 -18.87 -3.67
N GLU A 128 -1.25 -19.36 -4.87
CA GLU A 128 -0.45 -19.12 -6.07
C GLU A 128 -0.42 -17.64 -6.46
N ALA A 129 -1.55 -16.94 -6.37
CA ALA A 129 -1.64 -15.51 -6.64
C ALA A 129 -0.85 -14.68 -5.61
N SER A 130 -1.00 -14.97 -4.31
CA SER A 130 -0.22 -14.32 -3.24
C SER A 130 1.27 -14.50 -3.45
N LYS A 131 1.71 -15.71 -3.81
CA LYS A 131 3.13 -15.99 -4.08
C LYS A 131 3.64 -15.22 -5.29
N LYS A 132 2.83 -15.12 -6.36
CA LYS A 132 3.18 -14.35 -7.55
C LYS A 132 3.39 -12.86 -7.22
N ASP A 133 2.52 -12.29 -6.39
CA ASP A 133 2.64 -10.90 -5.96
C ASP A 133 3.83 -10.68 -5.01
N GLU A 134 4.11 -11.62 -4.12
CA GLU A 134 5.31 -11.60 -3.28
C GLU A 134 6.58 -11.64 -4.14
N ASP A 135 6.65 -12.52 -5.14
CA ASP A 135 7.77 -12.60 -6.09
C ASP A 135 7.93 -11.30 -6.89
N LEU A 136 6.82 -10.69 -7.31
CA LEU A 136 6.80 -9.41 -8.02
C LEU A 136 7.31 -8.27 -7.12
N PHE A 137 6.82 -8.16 -5.88
CA PHE A 137 7.32 -7.21 -4.89
C PHE A 137 8.83 -7.39 -4.68
N ASN A 138 9.28 -8.62 -4.45
CA ASN A 138 10.68 -8.95 -4.21
C ASN A 138 11.60 -8.63 -5.42
N LYS A 139 11.09 -8.75 -6.64
CA LYS A 139 11.82 -8.34 -7.84
C LYS A 139 11.90 -6.82 -7.95
N SER A 140 10.78 -6.13 -7.76
CA SER A 140 10.70 -4.68 -7.92
C SER A 140 11.41 -3.92 -6.80
N ILE A 141 11.43 -4.44 -5.57
CA ILE A 141 12.16 -3.80 -4.46
C ILE A 141 13.68 -3.79 -4.70
N LYS A 142 14.21 -4.75 -5.46
CA LYS A 142 15.62 -4.73 -5.91
C LYS A 142 15.89 -3.58 -6.87
N VAL A 143 14.93 -3.28 -7.75
CA VAL A 143 15.00 -2.14 -8.67
C VAL A 143 14.92 -0.83 -7.89
N PHE A 144 13.97 -0.73 -6.96
CA PHE A 144 13.86 0.40 -6.03
C PHE A 144 15.16 0.63 -5.26
N ASN A 145 15.71 -0.41 -4.61
CA ASN A 145 16.96 -0.32 -3.85
C ASN A 145 18.13 0.15 -4.72
N LYS A 146 18.26 -0.39 -5.94
CA LYS A 146 19.32 0.01 -6.88
C LYS A 146 19.25 1.51 -7.22
N TRP A 147 18.05 2.05 -7.38
CA TRP A 147 17.83 3.42 -7.84
C TRP A 147 17.39 4.38 -6.73
N PHE A 148 17.42 3.95 -5.47
CA PHE A 148 16.89 4.69 -4.32
C PHE A 148 17.48 6.12 -4.22
N PHE A 149 18.80 6.24 -4.36
CA PHE A 149 19.49 7.54 -4.32
C PHE A 149 19.33 8.39 -5.59
N HIS A 150 18.55 7.91 -6.56
CA HIS A 150 18.25 8.59 -7.81
C HIS A 150 16.78 9.01 -7.92
N LEU A 151 15.99 8.82 -6.85
CA LEU A 151 14.64 9.35 -6.71
C LEU A 151 14.69 10.82 -6.24
N TRP A 152 15.39 11.65 -7.01
CA TRP A 152 15.42 13.10 -6.85
C TRP A 152 14.83 13.75 -8.10
N ASP A 153 14.27 14.94 -7.90
CA ASP A 153 13.73 15.80 -8.94
C ASP A 153 14.73 16.92 -9.25
#